data_AF-A0A0F9I9U0-F1
#
_entry.id   AF-A0A0F9I9U0-F1
#
_cell.length_a   1.000
_cell.length_b   1.000
_cell.length_c   1.000
_cell.angle_alpha   90.00
_cell.angle_beta   90.00
_cell.angle_gamma   90.00
#
_symmetry.space_group_name_H-M   'P 1'
#
loop_
_entity.id
_entity.type
_entity.pdbx_description
1 polymer ?
#
loop_
_entity_poly.entity_id
_entity_poly.type
_entity_poly.pdbx_seq_one_letter_code
_entity_poly.pdbx_strand_id
1 'polypeptide(L)'
;MSKKRDNALFCGKERHKDKIDYNNLNFNKDKDSFSFSNLNTTDIFTIPISNNDPLWRIRAYIMGIFYSDGTIKAQRSYVASVSQHIQDFDILENVQNAIGGRISGPYDANIFYLNVYGKELVLKLKEFGMKERHTYIDVANTILPPYFINKKINGQTLLRDFVRAYFDGDGTFSGRYKERTTRFGFPGPELFLNTIDNLMKKEITDISTFITRESIRYFITREKKYVLYSNFRIYRKGYGFYSLTPLDLKQGEIITTKHPWLKRLQISGSLNCIKFFNWLYENNDDFDSYNVNGLYLCGKRKFRKCLNILGNYLYRKERLAPNWNDVLPEVISQVPLDYYKLKRLMQITNNYLYDILNSLNLNQIFEKNKIEDEDIFRLRLKYLEYQDDLLGSFQKRIGSSNVNFYYSQINRPLKIPEEYKRKIELI
;
A
#
# COMPACT_ATOMS: atom_id res chain seq x y z
N MET A 1 -7.50 -17.09 -24.42
CA MET A 1 -8.15 -15.77 -24.26
C MET A 1 -8.56 -15.56 -22.79
N SER A 2 -7.58 -15.43 -21.88
CA SER A 2 -7.83 -15.41 -20.44
C SER A 2 -7.37 -14.09 -19.80
N LYS A 3 -8.30 -13.43 -19.10
CA LYS A 3 -8.10 -12.64 -17.87
C LYS A 3 -6.94 -11.64 -17.82
N LYS A 4 -6.69 -10.89 -18.91
CA LYS A 4 -5.87 -9.65 -18.88
C LYS A 4 -6.65 -8.39 -18.42
N ARG A 5 -7.93 -8.53 -18.05
CA ARG A 5 -8.81 -7.39 -17.72
C ARG A 5 -8.78 -6.91 -16.27
N ASP A 6 -8.13 -7.64 -15.36
CA ASP A 6 -8.23 -7.31 -13.93
C ASP A 6 -7.17 -6.28 -13.46
N ASN A 7 -6.08 -6.07 -14.20
CA ASN A 7 -5.05 -5.06 -13.85
C ASN A 7 -5.34 -3.66 -14.40
N ALA A 8 -6.27 -3.48 -15.34
CA ALA A 8 -6.59 -2.16 -15.91
C ALA A 8 -7.48 -1.28 -15.00
N LEU A 9 -7.96 -1.80 -13.88
CA LEU A 9 -8.92 -1.13 -12.99
C LEU A 9 -8.29 -0.24 -11.90
N PHE A 10 -6.96 -0.25 -11.74
CA PHE A 10 -6.29 0.40 -10.60
C PHE A 10 -5.75 1.82 -10.85
N CYS A 11 -5.76 2.32 -12.09
CA CYS A 11 -5.15 3.63 -12.44
C CYS A 11 -6.13 4.73 -12.85
N GLY A 12 -7.37 4.71 -12.35
CA GLY A 12 -8.33 5.79 -12.59
C GLY A 12 -8.13 6.97 -11.63
N LYS A 13 -7.38 8.01 -12.03
CA LYS A 13 -7.50 9.35 -11.42
C LYS A 13 -7.86 10.41 -12.45
N GLU A 14 -8.68 11.34 -11.97
CA GLU A 14 -9.53 12.29 -12.67
C GLU A 14 -8.79 13.21 -13.64
N ARG A 15 -9.46 13.47 -14.77
CA ARG A 15 -9.20 14.59 -15.66
C ARG A 15 -9.60 15.87 -14.93
N HIS A 16 -8.64 16.62 -14.41
CA HIS A 16 -8.72 18.07 -14.51
C HIS A 16 -8.09 18.45 -15.86
N LYS A 17 -8.91 18.98 -16.77
CA LYS A 17 -8.43 19.63 -17.99
C LYS A 17 -7.85 20.98 -17.58
N ASP A 18 -6.65 20.97 -17.03
CA ASP A 18 -5.78 22.12 -17.26
C ASP A 18 -5.15 21.87 -18.61
N LYS A 19 -5.50 22.71 -19.60
CA LYS A 19 -4.73 22.81 -20.84
C LYS A 19 -3.34 23.28 -20.45
N ILE A 20 -2.45 22.35 -20.15
CA ILE A 20 -1.01 22.62 -20.16
C ILE A 20 -0.64 22.63 -21.63
N ASP A 21 -0.34 23.83 -22.14
CA ASP A 21 0.18 24.03 -23.48
C ASP A 21 1.61 23.48 -23.52
N TYR A 22 1.78 22.29 -24.12
CA TYR A 22 3.05 21.55 -24.16
C TYR A 22 4.06 22.14 -25.17
N ASN A 23 3.77 23.26 -25.82
CA ASN A 23 4.60 23.81 -26.89
C ASN A 23 5.79 24.67 -26.42
N ASN A 24 6.07 24.78 -25.12
CA ASN A 24 7.18 25.59 -24.59
C ASN A 24 8.10 24.87 -23.58
N LEU A 25 8.20 23.54 -23.63
CA LEU A 25 9.28 22.83 -22.92
C LEU A 25 10.56 22.82 -23.76
N ASN A 26 11.18 24.00 -23.92
CA ASN A 26 12.61 24.08 -24.22
C ASN A 26 13.36 23.62 -22.96
N PHE A 27 13.69 22.33 -22.91
CA PHE A 27 14.71 21.84 -22.00
C PHE A 27 16.05 22.40 -22.46
N ASN A 28 16.40 23.58 -21.97
CA ASN A 28 17.79 24.00 -21.91
C ASN A 28 18.54 22.99 -21.04
N LYS A 29 19.11 21.99 -21.71
CA LYS A 29 20.25 21.22 -21.21
C LYS A 29 21.42 22.19 -21.19
N ASP A 30 21.77 22.70 -20.01
CA ASP A 30 23.13 23.12 -19.76
C ASP A 30 23.47 23.06 -18.26
N LYS A 31 24.61 22.40 -18.01
CA LYS A 31 25.46 22.38 -16.79
C LYS A 31 24.92 21.57 -15.60
N ASP A 32 25.52 20.48 -15.14
CA ASP A 32 26.82 19.86 -15.39
C ASP A 32 26.64 18.35 -15.47
N SER A 33 26.86 17.77 -16.66
CA SER A 33 26.85 16.33 -16.85
C SER A 33 28.21 15.75 -16.49
N PHE A 34 28.31 15.07 -15.34
CA PHE A 34 29.26 13.97 -15.23
C PHE A 34 28.84 12.89 -16.23
N SER A 35 29.56 12.81 -17.35
CA SER A 35 29.37 11.76 -18.35
C SER A 35 29.87 10.43 -17.80
N PHE A 36 28.97 9.57 -17.31
CA PHE A 36 29.25 8.15 -17.11
C PHE A 36 29.26 7.45 -18.47
N SER A 37 30.36 7.59 -19.20
CA SER A 37 30.58 6.90 -20.47
C SER A 37 31.39 5.61 -20.29
N ASN A 38 31.25 4.86 -19.18
CA ASN A 38 32.01 3.61 -18.96
C ASN A 38 31.38 2.56 -18.02
N LEU A 39 30.06 2.53 -17.82
CA LEU A 39 29.39 1.29 -17.39
C LEU A 39 28.92 0.55 -18.64
N ASN A 40 29.87 -0.12 -19.32
CA ASN A 40 29.53 -1.10 -20.34
C ASN A 40 28.70 -2.22 -19.69
N THR A 41 27.38 -2.18 -19.93
CA THR A 41 26.50 -3.35 -20.13
C THR A 41 26.61 -4.51 -19.13
N THR A 42 26.75 -4.24 -17.84
CA THR A 42 26.81 -5.31 -16.84
C THR A 42 25.58 -5.29 -15.96
N ASP A 43 24.71 -6.27 -16.17
CA ASP A 43 23.54 -6.52 -15.34
C ASP A 43 23.97 -6.72 -13.87
N ILE A 44 23.39 -5.91 -12.98
CA ILE A 44 23.74 -5.95 -11.55
C ILE A 44 23.55 -7.34 -10.92
N PHE A 45 22.75 -8.26 -11.50
CA PHE A 45 22.53 -9.60 -10.96
C PHE A 45 23.61 -10.61 -11.35
N THR A 46 24.27 -10.42 -12.49
CA THR A 46 25.26 -11.37 -13.03
C THR A 46 26.69 -11.02 -12.66
N ILE A 47 26.99 -9.75 -12.35
CA ILE A 47 28.32 -9.39 -11.88
C ILE A 47 28.63 -9.93 -10.47
N PRO A 48 29.88 -10.34 -10.20
CA PRO A 48 30.35 -10.58 -8.84
C PRO A 48 30.31 -9.27 -8.05
N ILE A 49 29.73 -9.31 -6.86
CA ILE A 49 29.63 -8.14 -5.98
C ILE A 49 30.13 -8.55 -4.61
N SER A 50 31.02 -7.74 -4.02
CA SER A 50 31.56 -8.01 -2.68
C SER A 50 30.44 -8.03 -1.63
N ASN A 51 30.69 -8.67 -0.49
CA ASN A 51 29.62 -8.86 0.49
C ASN A 51 29.07 -7.56 1.08
N ASN A 52 29.89 -6.50 1.17
CA ASN A 52 29.51 -5.22 1.76
C ASN A 52 29.26 -4.11 0.74
N ASP A 53 29.17 -4.47 -0.54
CA ASP A 53 29.01 -3.49 -1.62
C ASP A 53 27.61 -2.81 -1.59
N PRO A 54 27.53 -1.47 -1.75
CA PRO A 54 26.27 -0.75 -1.89
C PRO A 54 25.37 -1.24 -3.04
N LEU A 55 25.92 -1.87 -4.09
CA LEU A 55 25.14 -2.42 -5.19
C LEU A 55 24.13 -3.50 -4.75
N TRP A 56 24.31 -4.12 -3.58
CA TRP A 56 23.30 -5.00 -2.98
C TRP A 56 21.98 -4.29 -2.69
N ARG A 57 22.01 -2.98 -2.38
CA ARG A 57 20.82 -2.13 -2.21
C ARG A 57 20.03 -2.01 -3.51
N ILE A 58 20.75 -1.86 -4.62
CA ILE A 58 20.15 -1.82 -5.96
C ILE A 58 19.53 -3.17 -6.30
N ARG A 59 20.21 -4.30 -6.03
CA ARG A 59 19.62 -5.64 -6.20
C ARG A 59 18.33 -5.81 -5.40
N ALA A 60 18.31 -5.37 -4.14
CA ALA A 60 17.13 -5.46 -3.28
C ALA A 60 15.96 -4.62 -3.84
N TYR A 61 16.24 -3.39 -4.26
CA TYR A 61 15.27 -2.52 -4.90
C TYR A 61 14.72 -3.13 -6.20
N ILE A 62 15.58 -3.55 -7.13
CA ILE A 62 15.11 -4.14 -8.40
C ILE A 62 14.31 -5.43 -8.16
N MET A 63 14.71 -6.26 -7.19
CA MET A 63 13.92 -7.43 -6.78
C MET A 63 12.53 -7.05 -6.25
N GLY A 64 12.41 -5.96 -5.48
CA GLY A 64 11.11 -5.46 -5.02
C GLY A 64 10.19 -5.10 -6.19
N ILE A 65 10.71 -4.42 -7.23
CA ILE A 65 9.96 -4.09 -8.45
C ILE A 65 9.53 -5.36 -9.19
N PHE A 66 10.42 -6.35 -9.28
CA PHE A 66 10.08 -7.62 -9.94
C PHE A 66 8.99 -8.40 -9.21
N TYR A 67 8.97 -8.32 -7.88
CA TYR A 67 7.96 -8.98 -7.05
C TYR A 67 6.59 -8.29 -7.10
N SER A 68 6.53 -7.00 -7.42
CA SER A 68 5.27 -6.27 -7.58
C SER A 68 4.76 -6.32 -9.04
N ASP A 69 5.54 -5.76 -9.98
CA ASP A 69 5.10 -5.53 -11.37
C ASP A 69 5.87 -6.34 -12.41
N GLY A 70 6.77 -7.22 -11.95
CA GLY A 70 7.63 -7.99 -12.81
C GLY A 70 7.07 -9.35 -13.20
N THR A 71 7.75 -10.00 -14.14
CA THR A 71 7.57 -11.42 -14.43
C THR A 71 8.85 -12.00 -15.02
N ILE A 72 9.02 -13.31 -14.85
CA ILE A 72 10.09 -14.07 -15.49
C ILE A 72 9.51 -15.25 -16.25
N LYS A 73 10.24 -15.69 -17.28
CA LYS A 73 9.95 -16.88 -18.07
C LYS A 73 11.26 -17.61 -18.36
N ALA A 74 11.30 -18.93 -18.16
CA ALA A 74 12.52 -19.74 -18.39
C ALA A 74 12.32 -20.94 -19.33
N GLN A 75 11.10 -21.27 -19.75
CA GLN A 75 10.83 -22.52 -20.50
C GLN A 75 11.06 -22.44 -22.02
N ARG A 76 10.68 -21.33 -22.68
CA ARG A 76 10.80 -21.17 -24.16
C ARG A 76 11.69 -20.01 -24.58
N SER A 77 11.94 -19.10 -23.65
CA SER A 77 12.68 -17.86 -23.83
C SER A 77 13.03 -17.39 -22.42
N TYR A 78 14.30 -17.05 -22.17
CA TYR A 78 14.72 -16.49 -20.89
C TYR A 78 14.48 -14.99 -20.92
N VAL A 79 13.35 -14.57 -20.33
CA VAL A 79 12.92 -13.16 -20.33
C VAL A 79 12.55 -12.75 -18.93
N ALA A 80 13.07 -11.59 -18.52
CA ALA A 80 12.57 -10.82 -17.40
C ALA A 80 11.84 -9.59 -17.95
N SER A 81 10.63 -9.33 -17.46
CA SER A 81 9.81 -8.21 -17.91
C SER A 81 9.28 -7.42 -16.72
N VAL A 82 9.19 -6.11 -16.86
CA VAL A 82 8.52 -5.20 -15.91
C VAL A 82 7.63 -4.26 -16.70
N SER A 83 6.47 -3.90 -16.17
CA SER A 83 5.60 -2.89 -16.79
C SER A 83 5.25 -1.79 -15.81
N GLN A 84 5.21 -0.55 -16.28
CA GLN A 84 4.78 0.61 -15.49
C GLN A 84 3.92 1.54 -16.33
N HIS A 85 3.05 2.29 -15.65
CA HIS A 85 2.33 3.39 -16.26
C HIS A 85 3.29 4.56 -16.54
N ILE A 86 3.01 5.40 -17.54
CA ILE A 86 3.86 6.55 -17.93
C ILE A 86 4.21 7.49 -16.77
N GLN A 87 3.36 7.58 -15.75
CA GLN A 87 3.59 8.41 -14.57
C GLN A 87 4.71 7.90 -13.66
N ASP A 88 5.11 6.64 -13.85
CA ASP A 88 6.15 5.92 -13.12
C ASP A 88 7.26 5.44 -14.10
N PHE A 89 7.42 6.16 -15.22
CA PHE A 89 8.41 5.81 -16.25
C PHE A 89 9.86 5.87 -15.74
N ASP A 90 10.13 6.74 -14.77
CA ASP A 90 11.43 6.84 -14.08
C ASP A 90 11.83 5.51 -13.41
N ILE A 91 10.85 4.75 -12.91
CA ILE A 91 11.10 3.41 -12.37
C ILE A 91 11.61 2.47 -13.46
N LEU A 92 11.00 2.49 -14.66
CA LEU A 92 11.46 1.65 -15.78
C LEU A 92 12.86 2.04 -16.27
N GLU A 93 13.15 3.33 -16.34
CA GLU A 93 14.50 3.82 -16.69
C GLU A 93 15.53 3.35 -15.66
N ASN A 94 15.22 3.44 -14.37
CA ASN A 94 16.09 2.93 -13.30
C ASN A 94 16.34 1.42 -13.43
N VAL A 95 15.29 0.63 -13.72
CA VAL A 95 15.47 -0.81 -13.95
C VAL A 95 16.29 -1.07 -15.21
N GLN A 96 16.01 -0.37 -16.32
CA GLN A 96 16.77 -0.51 -17.56
C GLN A 96 18.25 -0.17 -17.37
N ASN A 97 18.56 0.89 -16.63
CA ASN A 97 19.93 1.29 -16.34
C ASN A 97 20.66 0.25 -15.46
N ALA A 98 19.94 -0.48 -14.60
CA ALA A 98 20.49 -1.49 -13.72
C ALA A 98 20.73 -2.86 -14.39
N ILE A 99 19.83 -3.30 -15.27
CA ILE A 99 19.86 -4.67 -15.84
C ILE A 99 19.83 -4.72 -17.38
N GLY A 100 19.84 -3.56 -18.04
CA GLY A 100 19.77 -3.44 -19.49
C GLY A 100 18.37 -3.71 -20.08
N GLY A 101 18.35 -4.10 -21.35
CA GLY A 101 17.14 -4.45 -22.09
C GLY A 101 16.51 -3.27 -22.85
N ARG A 102 15.28 -3.50 -23.34
CA ARG A 102 14.56 -2.56 -24.21
C ARG A 102 13.21 -2.20 -23.63
N ILE A 103 12.98 -0.91 -23.42
CA ILE A 103 11.66 -0.35 -23.13
C ILE A 103 10.87 -0.24 -24.45
N SER A 104 9.62 -0.69 -24.44
CA SER A 104 8.67 -0.56 -25.55
C SER A 104 7.31 -0.03 -25.08
N GLY A 105 6.57 0.62 -25.97
CA GLY A 105 5.27 1.23 -25.68
C GLY A 105 5.19 2.72 -26.06
N PRO A 106 4.11 3.41 -25.65
CA PRO A 106 3.01 2.89 -24.85
C PRO A 106 2.12 1.92 -25.65
N TYR A 107 1.56 0.92 -24.99
CA TYR A 107 0.51 0.07 -25.56
C TYR A 107 -0.86 0.46 -24.98
N ASP A 108 -1.45 -0.39 -24.15
CA ASP A 108 -2.73 -0.13 -23.52
C ASP A 108 -2.58 0.88 -22.36
N ALA A 109 -3.43 1.90 -22.34
CA ALA A 109 -3.58 2.83 -21.21
C ALA A 109 -2.27 3.47 -20.71
N ASN A 110 -1.38 3.90 -21.61
CA ASN A 110 -0.09 4.51 -21.30
C ASN A 110 0.84 3.60 -20.48
N ILE A 111 0.76 2.29 -20.67
CA ILE A 111 1.66 1.31 -20.06
C ILE A 111 2.87 1.06 -20.97
N PHE A 112 4.05 1.15 -20.39
CA PHE A 112 5.34 0.82 -21.00
C PHE A 112 5.86 -0.49 -20.42
N TYR A 113 6.61 -1.23 -21.23
CA TYR A 113 7.18 -2.52 -20.86
C TYR A 113 8.69 -2.50 -21.05
N LEU A 114 9.43 -2.87 -20.02
CA LEU A 114 10.84 -3.24 -20.15
C LEU A 114 10.92 -4.75 -20.33
N ASN A 115 11.64 -5.19 -21.38
CA ASN A 115 11.96 -6.60 -21.59
C ASN A 115 13.48 -6.80 -21.65
N VAL A 116 13.98 -7.74 -20.86
CA VAL A 116 15.38 -8.13 -20.81
C VAL A 116 15.49 -9.61 -21.16
N TYR A 117 16.22 -9.90 -22.24
CA TYR A 117 16.45 -11.27 -22.71
C TYR A 117 17.82 -11.74 -22.21
N GLY A 118 17.85 -12.76 -21.35
CA GLY A 118 19.10 -13.21 -20.75
C GLY A 118 18.90 -14.45 -19.88
N LYS A 119 19.57 -15.55 -20.23
CA LYS A 119 19.50 -16.81 -19.46
C LYS A 119 20.05 -16.64 -18.06
N GLU A 120 21.23 -16.04 -17.94
CA GLU A 120 21.92 -15.88 -16.65
C GLU A 120 21.13 -15.00 -15.68
N LEU A 121 20.62 -13.85 -16.15
CA LEU A 121 19.74 -12.98 -15.36
C LEU A 121 18.52 -13.74 -14.83
N VAL A 122 17.77 -14.44 -15.69
CA VAL A 122 16.56 -15.17 -15.25
C VAL A 122 16.91 -16.27 -14.25
N LEU A 123 18.01 -16.99 -14.45
CA LEU A 123 18.46 -18.01 -13.50
C LEU A 123 18.87 -17.38 -12.17
N LYS A 124 19.52 -16.22 -12.17
CA LYS A 124 19.87 -15.47 -10.96
C LYS A 124 18.66 -14.93 -10.22
N LEU A 125 17.66 -14.40 -10.92
CA LEU A 125 16.39 -13.98 -10.31
C LEU A 125 15.67 -15.17 -9.66
N LYS A 126 15.70 -16.36 -10.28
CA LYS A 126 15.15 -17.60 -9.70
C LYS A 126 15.95 -18.05 -8.48
N GLU A 127 17.28 -18.00 -8.54
CA GLU A 127 18.17 -18.29 -7.40
C GLU A 127 17.84 -17.40 -6.20
N PHE A 128 17.52 -16.13 -6.44
CA PHE A 128 17.09 -15.19 -5.40
C PHE A 128 15.64 -15.35 -4.95
N GLY A 129 14.90 -16.33 -5.49
CA GLY A 129 13.57 -16.71 -5.00
C GLY A 129 12.41 -16.29 -5.90
N MET A 130 12.66 -15.59 -7.02
CA MET A 130 11.60 -15.20 -7.93
C MET A 130 10.99 -16.44 -8.61
N LYS A 131 9.66 -16.49 -8.68
CA LYS A 131 8.91 -17.59 -9.31
C LYS A 131 8.26 -17.13 -10.61
N GLU A 132 8.25 -18.01 -11.60
CA GLU A 132 7.44 -17.81 -12.81
C GLU A 132 5.95 -17.81 -12.41
N ARG A 133 5.14 -16.94 -13.00
CA ARG A 133 3.70 -16.84 -12.72
C ARG A 133 3.37 -16.63 -11.23
N HIS A 134 4.17 -15.83 -10.53
CA HIS A 134 4.00 -15.58 -9.10
C HIS A 134 2.64 -14.93 -8.73
N THR A 135 1.88 -14.43 -9.70
CA THR A 135 0.50 -13.93 -9.54
C THR A 135 -0.58 -15.01 -9.66
N TYR A 136 -0.24 -16.27 -9.95
CA TYR A 136 -1.18 -17.38 -10.04
C TYR A 136 -1.36 -18.03 -8.68
N ILE A 137 -2.59 -18.43 -8.33
CA ILE A 137 -2.96 -18.87 -6.98
C ILE A 137 -2.10 -20.02 -6.43
N ASP A 138 -1.77 -21.00 -7.28
CA ASP A 138 -0.96 -22.17 -6.97
C ASP A 138 0.50 -21.81 -6.63
N VAL A 139 1.02 -20.75 -7.26
CA VAL A 139 2.37 -20.25 -6.99
C VAL A 139 2.36 -19.23 -5.85
N ALA A 140 1.39 -18.32 -5.85
CA ALA A 140 1.28 -17.18 -4.95
C ALA A 140 1.38 -17.57 -3.47
N ASN A 141 0.70 -18.65 -3.09
CA ASN A 141 0.68 -19.15 -1.71
C ASN A 141 2.04 -19.68 -1.22
N THR A 142 3.02 -19.84 -2.10
CA THR A 142 4.36 -20.36 -1.78
C THR A 142 5.45 -19.30 -1.91
N ILE A 143 5.10 -18.05 -2.18
CA ILE A 143 6.06 -16.96 -2.37
C ILE A 143 6.59 -16.52 -1.01
N LEU A 144 7.91 -16.39 -0.95
CA LEU A 144 8.64 -15.76 0.14
C LEU A 144 9.46 -14.61 -0.42
N PRO A 145 9.73 -13.57 0.38
CA PRO A 145 10.66 -12.54 -0.03
C PRO A 145 12.06 -13.12 -0.24
N PRO A 146 12.92 -12.48 -1.05
CA PRO A 146 14.26 -12.97 -1.32
C PRO A 146 15.07 -13.13 -0.04
N TYR A 147 15.76 -14.27 0.15
CA TYR A 147 16.47 -14.57 1.40
C TYR A 147 17.53 -13.52 1.75
N PHE A 148 18.10 -12.86 0.74
CA PHE A 148 19.19 -11.90 0.92
C PHE A 148 18.72 -10.55 1.48
N ILE A 149 17.41 -10.26 1.58
CA ILE A 149 16.95 -8.96 2.10
C ILE A 149 17.28 -8.76 3.59
N ASN A 150 17.60 -9.83 4.31
CA ASN A 150 18.06 -9.77 5.70
C ASN A 150 19.55 -9.38 5.83
N LYS A 151 20.27 -9.34 4.71
CA LYS A 151 21.68 -8.93 4.69
C LYS A 151 21.80 -7.47 5.11
N LYS A 152 22.86 -7.17 5.88
CA LYS A 152 23.20 -5.80 6.27
C LYS A 152 24.27 -5.22 5.37
N ILE A 153 24.03 -4.02 4.85
CA ILE A 153 24.99 -3.20 4.11
C ILE A 153 25.06 -1.86 4.86
N ASN A 154 26.27 -1.46 5.29
CA ASN A 154 26.48 -0.24 6.08
C ASN A 154 25.56 -0.16 7.32
N GLY A 155 25.37 -1.29 8.01
CA GLY A 155 24.54 -1.37 9.22
C GLY A 155 23.03 -1.42 9.00
N GLN A 156 22.54 -1.19 7.77
CA GLN A 156 21.12 -1.25 7.41
C GLN A 156 20.80 -2.56 6.69
N THR A 157 19.65 -3.17 6.96
CA THR A 157 19.19 -4.33 6.19
C THR A 157 18.75 -3.90 4.78
N LEU A 158 18.76 -4.85 3.86
CA LEU A 158 18.23 -4.67 2.51
C LEU A 158 16.69 -4.72 2.44
N LEU A 159 16.02 -5.06 3.55
CA LEU A 159 14.57 -5.10 3.67
C LEU A 159 13.94 -3.77 3.27
N ARG A 160 14.52 -2.66 3.74
CA ARG A 160 14.02 -1.32 3.44
C ARG A 160 14.00 -1.03 1.95
N ASP A 161 15.09 -1.29 1.25
CA ASP A 161 15.21 -1.01 -0.19
C ASP A 161 14.27 -1.94 -0.99
N PHE A 162 14.10 -3.20 -0.55
CA PHE A 162 13.12 -4.12 -1.13
C PHE A 162 11.67 -3.65 -0.93
N VAL A 163 11.29 -3.28 0.30
CA VAL A 163 9.93 -2.81 0.63
C VAL A 163 9.63 -1.50 -0.10
N ARG A 164 10.61 -0.61 -0.24
CA ARG A 164 10.46 0.64 -0.97
C ARG A 164 10.13 0.40 -2.43
N ALA A 165 10.87 -0.48 -3.09
CA ALA A 165 10.57 -0.87 -4.47
C ALA A 165 9.21 -1.57 -4.60
N TYR A 166 8.92 -2.53 -3.73
CA TYR A 166 7.63 -3.23 -3.75
C TYR A 166 6.47 -2.24 -3.56
N PHE A 167 6.66 -1.25 -2.69
CA PHE A 167 5.74 -0.14 -2.51
C PHE A 167 5.69 0.77 -3.75
N ASP A 168 6.78 1.01 -4.45
CA ASP A 168 6.83 1.77 -5.69
C ASP A 168 6.12 1.09 -6.86
N GLY A 169 6.02 -0.24 -6.88
CA GLY A 169 5.16 -0.95 -7.82
C GLY A 169 3.70 -1.03 -7.37
N ASP A 170 3.41 -1.90 -6.41
CA ASP A 170 2.04 -2.24 -5.99
C ASP A 170 1.53 -1.46 -4.76
N GLY A 171 2.41 -0.71 -4.11
CA GLY A 171 2.06 0.05 -2.92
C GLY A 171 1.07 1.17 -3.17
N THR A 172 0.23 1.38 -2.16
CA THR A 172 -0.78 2.43 -2.10
C THR A 172 -0.54 3.28 -0.87
N PHE A 173 -0.58 4.59 -1.07
CA PHE A 173 -0.60 5.54 0.02
C PHE A 173 -1.74 6.53 -0.22
N SER A 174 -2.51 6.83 0.82
CA SER A 174 -3.65 7.73 0.71
C SER A 174 -4.05 8.28 2.06
N GLY A 175 -4.94 9.26 2.03
CA GLY A 175 -5.45 9.92 3.21
C GLY A 175 -5.06 11.39 3.24
N ARG A 176 -5.51 12.04 4.28
CA ARG A 176 -5.23 13.43 4.58
C ARG A 176 -4.70 13.48 5.99
N TYR A 177 -3.56 14.13 6.13
CA TYR A 177 -2.90 14.23 7.41
C TYR A 177 -3.70 15.03 8.43
N LYS A 178 -4.28 16.16 8.01
CA LYS A 178 -5.15 16.98 8.88
C LYS A 178 -6.31 16.16 9.47
N GLU A 179 -6.84 15.22 8.68
CA GLU A 179 -7.93 14.33 9.08
C GLU A 179 -7.43 13.04 9.75
N ARG A 180 -6.11 12.84 9.85
CA ARG A 180 -5.45 11.61 10.33
C ARG A 180 -5.99 10.32 9.69
N THR A 181 -6.32 10.41 8.41
CA THR A 181 -6.81 9.28 7.60
C THR A 181 -5.70 8.61 6.78
N THR A 182 -4.44 8.95 7.06
CA THR A 182 -3.28 8.44 6.33
C THR A 182 -3.14 6.93 6.48
N ARG A 183 -2.83 6.28 5.36
CA ARG A 183 -2.59 4.84 5.28
C ARG A 183 -1.49 4.55 4.26
N PHE A 184 -0.58 3.65 4.61
CA PHE A 184 0.17 2.87 3.64
C PHE A 184 -0.46 1.48 3.55
N GLY A 185 -0.43 0.91 2.36
CA GLY A 185 -0.67 -0.52 2.21
C GLY A 185 -0.13 -1.05 0.91
N PHE A 186 0.38 -2.26 0.95
CA PHE A 186 0.81 -2.98 -0.25
C PHE A 186 0.19 -4.39 -0.24
N PRO A 187 -0.34 -4.82 -1.39
CA PRO A 187 -0.99 -6.11 -1.53
C PRO A 187 0.05 -7.23 -1.60
N GLY A 188 -0.34 -8.47 -1.33
CA GLY A 188 0.54 -9.62 -1.50
C GLY A 188 -0.04 -10.92 -0.94
N PRO A 189 0.57 -12.08 -1.23
CA PRO A 189 0.22 -13.34 -0.58
C PRO A 189 0.46 -13.28 0.92
N GLU A 190 -0.38 -13.98 1.70
CA GLU A 190 -0.34 -13.92 3.17
C GLU A 190 1.01 -14.30 3.78
N LEU A 191 1.62 -15.40 3.30
CA LEU A 191 2.92 -15.85 3.79
C LEU A 191 4.04 -14.83 3.50
N PHE A 192 4.01 -14.23 2.31
CA PHE A 192 4.94 -13.17 1.91
C PHE A 192 4.78 -11.94 2.81
N LEU A 193 3.55 -11.46 3.00
CA LEU A 193 3.27 -10.30 3.83
C LEU A 193 3.60 -10.53 5.30
N ASN A 194 3.29 -11.71 5.86
CA ASN A 194 3.67 -12.07 7.22
C ASN A 194 5.20 -12.04 7.40
N THR A 195 5.95 -12.50 6.39
CA THR A 195 7.41 -12.49 6.45
C THR A 195 7.94 -11.05 6.44
N ILE A 196 7.45 -10.21 5.53
CA ILE A 196 7.82 -8.79 5.47
C ILE A 196 7.44 -8.07 6.76
N ASP A 197 6.23 -8.30 7.28
CA ASP A 197 5.74 -7.70 8.52
C ASP A 197 6.63 -8.03 9.72
N ASN A 198 6.97 -9.31 9.88
CA ASN A 198 7.85 -9.77 10.96
C ASN A 198 9.25 -9.17 10.87
N LEU A 199 9.77 -8.95 9.65
CA LEU A 199 11.07 -8.31 9.47
C LEU A 199 10.99 -6.80 9.75
N MET A 200 9.93 -6.13 9.30
CA MET A 200 9.73 -4.71 9.56
C MET A 200 9.56 -4.42 11.06
N LYS A 201 8.79 -5.25 11.78
CA LYS A 201 8.62 -5.14 13.24
C LYS A 201 9.91 -5.32 14.03
N LYS A 202 10.93 -5.97 13.47
CA LYS A 202 12.26 -6.04 14.10
C LYS A 202 13.06 -4.75 13.93
N GLU A 203 12.77 -3.96 12.91
CA GLU A 203 13.45 -2.69 12.61
C GLU A 203 12.69 -1.46 13.11
N ILE A 204 11.36 -1.55 13.20
CA ILE A 204 10.47 -0.53 13.72
C ILE A 204 9.66 -1.19 14.85
N THR A 205 10.26 -1.29 16.04
CA THR A 205 9.75 -2.12 17.14
C THR A 205 8.37 -1.72 17.65
N ASP A 206 7.97 -0.47 17.45
CA ASP A 206 6.72 0.11 17.90
C ASP A 206 5.78 0.47 16.74
N ILE A 207 5.98 -0.12 15.56
CA ILE A 207 5.04 0.04 14.45
C ILE A 207 3.85 -0.89 14.59
N SER A 208 2.67 -0.31 14.41
CA SER A 208 1.44 -1.08 14.33
C SER A 208 1.10 -1.37 12.88
N THR A 209 1.00 -2.64 12.56
CA THR A 209 0.60 -3.14 11.25
C THR A 209 -0.47 -4.21 11.41
N PHE A 210 -1.24 -4.42 10.34
CA PHE A 210 -2.22 -5.49 10.30
C PHE A 210 -2.45 -5.96 8.87
N ILE A 211 -2.79 -7.23 8.72
CA ILE A 211 -3.05 -7.84 7.42
C ILE A 211 -4.54 -8.06 7.26
N THR A 212 -5.12 -7.42 6.24
CA THR A 212 -6.53 -7.58 5.88
C THR A 212 -6.68 -8.30 4.55
N ARG A 213 -7.89 -8.79 4.28
CA ARG A 213 -8.18 -9.44 3.00
C ARG A 213 -8.30 -8.35 1.94
N GLU A 214 -7.70 -8.58 0.78
CA GLU A 214 -8.01 -7.74 -0.37
C GLU A 214 -9.48 -8.01 -0.76
N SER A 215 -10.27 -6.96 -0.93
CA SER A 215 -11.67 -7.11 -1.29
C SER A 215 -12.10 -6.08 -2.32
N ILE A 216 -12.98 -6.52 -3.21
CA ILE A 216 -13.60 -5.68 -4.22
C ILE A 216 -15.05 -5.52 -3.83
N ARG A 217 -15.49 -4.27 -3.73
CA ARG A 217 -16.89 -3.96 -3.50
C ARG A 217 -17.60 -3.79 -4.83
N TYR A 218 -18.82 -4.29 -4.88
CA TYR A 218 -19.71 -4.13 -6.01
C TYR A 218 -21.02 -3.54 -5.56
N PHE A 219 -21.50 -2.55 -6.30
CA PHE A 219 -22.89 -2.12 -6.23
C PHE A 219 -23.68 -2.87 -7.30
N ILE A 220 -24.69 -3.62 -6.86
CA ILE A 220 -25.51 -4.48 -7.70
C ILE A 220 -26.92 -3.92 -7.71
N THR A 221 -27.41 -3.61 -8.91
CA THR A 221 -28.84 -3.36 -9.16
C THR A 221 -29.45 -4.60 -9.80
N ARG A 222 -30.78 -4.62 -10.00
CA ARG A 222 -31.48 -5.74 -10.64
C ARG A 222 -30.89 -6.15 -12.01
N GLU A 223 -30.25 -5.21 -12.70
CA GLU A 223 -29.80 -5.41 -14.08
C GLU A 223 -28.27 -5.41 -14.25
N LYS A 224 -27.52 -4.80 -13.32
CA LYS A 224 -26.09 -4.51 -13.52
C LYS A 224 -25.28 -4.60 -12.23
N LYS A 225 -24.03 -5.01 -12.40
CA LYS A 225 -23.00 -5.05 -11.36
C LYS A 225 -21.93 -4.00 -11.68
N TYR A 226 -21.68 -3.11 -10.73
CA TYR A 226 -20.68 -2.04 -10.84
C TYR A 226 -19.62 -2.21 -9.77
N VAL A 227 -18.33 -2.03 -10.12
CA VAL A 227 -17.29 -1.89 -9.10
C VAL A 227 -17.55 -0.60 -8.31
N LEU A 228 -17.59 -0.72 -7.00
CA LEU A 228 -17.79 0.37 -6.07
C LEU A 228 -16.43 0.91 -5.60
N TYR A 229 -16.18 2.17 -5.92
CA TYR A 229 -15.02 2.94 -5.51
C TYR A 229 -15.32 3.78 -4.27
N SER A 230 -14.28 4.41 -3.71
CA SER A 230 -14.42 5.28 -2.52
C SER A 230 -15.48 6.37 -2.71
N ASN A 231 -16.11 6.76 -1.60
CA ASN A 231 -17.23 7.72 -1.53
C ASN A 231 -18.48 7.25 -2.28
N PHE A 232 -18.76 5.94 -2.25
CA PHE A 232 -19.90 5.33 -2.92
C PHE A 232 -20.01 5.69 -4.41
N ARG A 233 -18.88 5.67 -5.13
CA ARG A 233 -18.84 6.00 -6.56
C ARG A 233 -18.80 4.74 -7.41
N ILE A 234 -19.49 4.73 -8.54
CA ILE A 234 -19.42 3.67 -9.55
C ILE A 234 -18.98 4.25 -10.89
N TYR A 235 -18.27 3.49 -11.71
CA TYR A 235 -17.97 3.90 -13.07
C TYR A 235 -19.06 3.44 -14.03
N ARG A 236 -19.66 4.38 -14.77
CA ARG A 236 -20.61 4.12 -15.85
C ARG A 236 -19.93 4.41 -17.18
N LYS A 237 -19.79 3.39 -18.04
CA LYS A 237 -19.18 3.54 -19.37
C LYS A 237 -19.91 4.63 -20.16
N GLY A 238 -19.16 5.61 -20.67
CA GLY A 238 -19.70 6.77 -21.40
C GLY A 238 -20.03 7.98 -20.53
N TYR A 239 -20.17 7.82 -19.20
CA TYR A 239 -20.58 8.86 -18.26
C TYR A 239 -19.54 9.18 -17.19
N GLY A 240 -18.54 8.31 -17.00
CA GLY A 240 -17.50 8.50 -15.99
C GLY A 240 -17.93 8.00 -14.61
N PHE A 241 -17.35 8.59 -13.56
CA PHE A 241 -17.70 8.26 -12.17
C PHE A 241 -19.02 8.92 -11.77
N TYR A 242 -19.92 8.12 -11.21
CA TYR A 242 -21.22 8.53 -10.69
C TYR A 242 -21.26 8.24 -9.19
N SER A 243 -21.55 9.25 -8.38
CA SER A 243 -21.78 9.10 -6.94
C SER A 243 -23.17 8.56 -6.68
N LEU A 244 -23.27 7.43 -5.98
CA LEU A 244 -24.55 6.83 -5.61
C LEU A 244 -25.32 7.75 -4.67
N THR A 245 -26.58 8.01 -5.01
CA THR A 245 -27.52 8.77 -4.18
C THR A 245 -28.16 7.87 -3.12
N PRO A 246 -28.81 8.44 -2.09
CA PRO A 246 -29.62 7.65 -1.16
C PRO A 246 -30.69 6.79 -1.86
N LEU A 247 -31.24 7.26 -3.00
CA LEU A 247 -32.20 6.50 -3.79
C LEU A 247 -31.54 5.29 -4.48
N ASP A 248 -30.34 5.46 -5.05
CA ASP A 248 -29.58 4.35 -5.63
C ASP A 248 -29.29 3.28 -4.57
N LEU A 249 -28.89 3.70 -3.37
CA LEU A 249 -28.59 2.79 -2.26
C LEU A 249 -29.83 2.04 -1.75
N LYS A 250 -31.04 2.60 -1.92
CA LYS A 250 -32.30 1.89 -1.64
C LYS A 250 -32.68 0.88 -2.74
N GLN A 251 -32.23 1.12 -3.98
CA GLN A 251 -32.59 0.31 -5.15
C GLN A 251 -31.56 -0.76 -5.51
N GLY A 252 -30.40 -0.75 -4.88
CA GLY A 252 -29.33 -1.73 -5.09
C GLY A 252 -28.75 -2.23 -3.79
N GLU A 253 -27.81 -3.16 -3.91
CA GLU A 253 -27.08 -3.75 -2.79
C GLU A 253 -25.57 -3.61 -2.99
N ILE A 254 -24.86 -3.33 -1.92
CA ILE A 254 -23.39 -3.35 -1.92
C ILE A 254 -22.93 -4.72 -1.40
N ILE A 255 -22.22 -5.46 -2.25
CA ILE A 255 -21.60 -6.74 -1.90
C ILE A 255 -20.09 -6.60 -1.92
N THR A 256 -19.45 -7.06 -0.85
CA THR A 256 -17.98 -7.17 -0.77
C THR A 256 -17.55 -8.58 -1.14
N THR A 257 -16.78 -8.71 -2.23
CA THR A 257 -16.17 -9.98 -2.64
C THR A 257 -14.71 -10.00 -2.23
N LYS A 258 -14.30 -11.04 -1.51
CA LYS A 258 -12.92 -11.21 -1.05
C LYS A 258 -12.08 -11.83 -2.16
N HIS A 259 -10.86 -11.33 -2.34
CA HIS A 259 -9.90 -11.94 -3.25
C HIS A 259 -9.44 -13.29 -2.68
N PRO A 260 -9.28 -14.35 -3.51
CA PRO A 260 -9.07 -15.71 -3.02
C PRO A 260 -7.76 -15.92 -2.25
N TRP A 261 -6.67 -15.24 -2.64
CA TRP A 261 -5.34 -15.42 -2.02
C TRP A 261 -4.66 -14.10 -1.63
N LEU A 262 -4.87 -13.04 -2.42
CA LEU A 262 -4.33 -11.71 -2.14
C LEU A 262 -4.86 -11.12 -0.83
N LYS A 263 -3.92 -10.70 0.02
CA LYS A 263 -4.13 -9.93 1.23
C LYS A 263 -3.48 -8.56 1.07
N ARG A 264 -3.59 -7.72 2.08
CA ARG A 264 -2.93 -6.42 2.13
C ARG A 264 -2.35 -6.18 3.51
N LEU A 265 -1.06 -5.82 3.55
CA LEU A 265 -0.43 -5.31 4.75
C LEU A 265 -0.73 -3.83 4.85
N GLN A 266 -1.27 -3.40 5.99
CA GLN A 266 -1.77 -2.05 6.22
C GLN A 266 -1.03 -1.42 7.38
N ILE A 267 -0.72 -0.13 7.21
CA ILE A 267 -0.12 0.74 8.22
C ILE A 267 -1.01 1.98 8.24
N SER A 268 -1.82 2.12 9.28
CA SER A 268 -2.85 3.16 9.36
C SER A 268 -2.63 4.08 10.55
N GLY A 269 -3.10 5.31 10.42
CA GLY A 269 -2.88 6.37 11.39
C GLY A 269 -1.63 7.18 11.03
N SER A 270 -1.67 8.49 11.31
CA SER A 270 -0.59 9.40 10.94
C SER A 270 0.69 9.09 11.68
N LEU A 271 0.62 8.68 12.95
CA LEU A 271 1.79 8.23 13.69
C LEU A 271 2.51 7.07 13.00
N ASN A 272 1.81 5.97 12.74
CA ASN A 272 2.40 4.78 12.11
C ASN A 272 2.86 5.06 10.68
N CYS A 273 2.13 5.89 9.94
CA CYS A 273 2.56 6.33 8.61
C CYS A 273 3.84 7.18 8.67
N ILE A 274 4.00 8.05 9.66
CA ILE A 274 5.24 8.83 9.86
C ILE A 274 6.39 7.90 10.24
N LYS A 275 6.20 6.96 11.17
CA LYS A 275 7.20 5.95 11.55
C LYS A 275 7.66 5.16 10.32
N PHE A 276 6.71 4.65 9.55
CA PHE A 276 6.99 3.91 8.33
C PHE A 276 7.69 4.76 7.28
N PHE A 277 7.24 6.00 7.04
CA PHE A 277 7.88 6.92 6.12
C PHE A 277 9.33 7.21 6.55
N ASN A 278 9.55 7.53 7.83
CA ASN A 278 10.87 7.83 8.37
C ASN A 278 11.81 6.63 8.28
N TRP A 279 11.30 5.41 8.46
CA TRP A 279 12.08 4.21 8.21
C TRP A 279 12.35 4.00 6.72
N LEU A 280 11.31 4.07 5.88
CA LEU A 280 11.39 3.79 4.45
C LEU A 280 12.30 4.78 3.71
N TYR A 281 12.28 6.02 4.16
CA TYR A 281 12.90 7.17 3.52
C TYR A 281 13.88 7.89 4.45
N GLU A 282 14.32 7.29 5.55
CA GLU A 282 15.35 7.90 6.43
C GLU A 282 15.00 9.33 6.89
N ASN A 283 13.69 9.64 6.94
CA ASN A 283 13.12 10.95 7.22
C ASN A 283 13.62 12.10 6.31
N ASN A 284 14.07 11.80 5.08
CA ASN A 284 14.48 12.81 4.10
C ASN A 284 13.29 13.43 3.37
N ASP A 285 13.45 14.69 2.97
CA ASP A 285 12.51 15.44 2.13
C ASP A 285 13.00 15.56 0.68
N ASP A 286 14.26 15.18 0.41
CA ASP A 286 14.89 15.23 -0.89
C ASP A 286 14.91 13.85 -1.56
N PHE A 287 14.27 13.77 -2.71
CA PHE A 287 14.21 12.56 -3.54
C PHE A 287 15.60 12.17 -4.06
N ASP A 288 16.46 13.14 -4.34
CA ASP A 288 17.74 12.88 -5.01
C ASP A 288 18.75 12.20 -4.06
N SER A 289 18.47 12.21 -2.76
CA SER A 289 19.29 11.58 -1.72
C SER A 289 19.26 10.04 -1.72
N TYR A 290 18.35 9.40 -2.46
CA TYR A 290 18.23 7.94 -2.51
C TYR A 290 18.86 7.33 -3.75
N ASN A 291 19.98 7.86 -4.22
CA ASN A 291 20.70 7.25 -5.34
C ASN A 291 21.89 6.41 -4.85
N VAL A 292 22.16 5.32 -5.58
CA VAL A 292 23.40 4.55 -5.44
C VAL A 292 23.96 4.37 -6.84
N ASN A 293 25.14 4.89 -7.10
CA ASN A 293 25.80 4.84 -8.42
C ASN A 293 24.91 5.38 -9.56
N GLY A 294 24.21 6.50 -9.30
CA GLY A 294 23.33 7.14 -10.29
C GLY A 294 21.98 6.45 -10.50
N LEU A 295 21.69 5.36 -9.77
CA LEU A 295 20.39 4.69 -9.80
C LEU A 295 19.56 5.10 -8.59
N TYR A 296 18.35 5.61 -8.83
CA TYR A 296 17.44 5.97 -7.75
C TYR A 296 16.80 4.72 -7.16
N LEU A 297 16.97 4.55 -5.87
CA LEU A 297 16.30 3.55 -5.05
C LEU A 297 14.93 4.07 -4.60
N CYS A 298 14.18 4.75 -5.47
CA CYS A 298 12.78 5.14 -5.25
C CYS A 298 12.14 5.65 -6.54
N GLY A 299 10.82 5.52 -6.68
CA GLY A 299 9.99 6.21 -7.67
C GLY A 299 9.58 7.62 -7.22
N LYS A 300 9.83 8.61 -8.10
CA LYS A 300 9.63 10.05 -7.82
C LYS A 300 8.20 10.39 -7.42
N ARG A 301 7.23 9.78 -8.10
CA ARG A 301 5.81 10.09 -7.88
C ARG A 301 5.32 9.63 -6.52
N LYS A 302 5.61 8.39 -6.10
CA LYS A 302 5.12 7.87 -4.83
C LYS A 302 5.81 8.55 -3.65
N PHE A 303 7.11 8.83 -3.74
CA PHE A 303 7.82 9.66 -2.76
C PHE A 303 7.17 11.03 -2.59
N ARG A 304 6.99 11.78 -3.70
CA ARG A 304 6.33 13.10 -3.68
C ARG A 304 4.91 13.05 -3.14
N LYS A 305 4.16 12.00 -3.48
CA LYS A 305 2.80 11.79 -2.94
C LYS A 305 2.82 11.59 -1.43
N CYS A 306 3.82 10.88 -0.91
CA CYS A 306 4.02 10.70 0.52
C CYS A 306 4.33 12.04 1.20
N LEU A 307 5.32 12.78 0.70
CA LEU A 307 5.68 14.11 1.20
C LEU A 307 4.51 15.11 1.14
N ASN A 308 3.76 15.14 0.04
CA ASN A 308 2.64 16.06 -0.13
C ASN A 308 1.53 15.85 0.92
N ILE A 309 1.34 14.62 1.40
CA ILE A 309 0.34 14.33 2.43
C ILE A 309 0.95 14.47 3.82
N LEU A 310 2.15 13.91 4.05
CA LEU A 310 2.77 13.87 5.38
C LEU A 310 3.48 15.17 5.78
N GLY A 311 3.67 16.11 4.85
CA GLY A 311 4.46 17.32 5.06
C GLY A 311 5.96 17.04 5.12
N ASN A 312 6.74 18.10 5.32
CA ASN A 312 8.20 18.06 5.48
C ASN A 312 8.62 17.55 6.87
N TYR A 313 9.93 17.45 7.10
CA TYR A 313 10.53 17.02 8.37
C TYR A 313 9.96 17.75 9.60
N LEU A 314 9.87 19.09 9.55
CA LEU A 314 9.38 19.89 10.67
C LEU A 314 7.93 19.53 10.99
N TYR A 315 7.09 19.46 9.95
CA TYR A 315 5.69 19.12 10.08
C TYR A 315 5.47 17.70 10.62
N ARG A 316 6.30 16.72 10.21
CA ARG A 316 6.28 15.36 10.77
C ARG A 316 6.69 15.34 12.24
N LYS A 317 7.72 16.10 12.62
CA LYS A 317 8.24 16.16 14.01
C LYS A 317 7.22 16.69 15.00
N GLU A 318 6.47 17.73 14.64
CA GLU A 318 5.43 18.35 15.49
C GLU A 318 4.29 17.38 15.89
N ARG A 319 4.21 16.23 15.21
CA ARG A 319 3.02 15.37 15.18
C ARG A 319 3.34 13.91 15.46
N LEU A 320 4.54 13.65 15.96
CA LEU A 320 4.93 12.34 16.49
C LEU A 320 4.13 11.92 17.73
N ALA A 321 3.34 12.83 18.31
CA ALA A 321 2.38 12.49 19.34
C ALA A 321 1.13 11.79 18.76
N PRO A 322 0.82 10.54 19.18
CA PRO A 322 -0.42 9.87 18.80
C PRO A 322 -1.63 10.58 19.37
N ASN A 323 -2.74 10.48 18.66
CA ASN A 323 -4.06 10.66 19.25
C ASN A 323 -4.93 9.42 19.03
N TRP A 324 -6.16 9.47 19.54
CA TRP A 324 -7.07 8.35 19.44
C TRP A 324 -7.32 7.86 18.01
N ASN A 325 -7.34 8.77 17.03
CA ASN A 325 -7.57 8.44 15.62
C ASN A 325 -6.44 7.61 15.01
N ASP A 326 -5.22 7.78 15.53
CA ASP A 326 -4.04 7.06 15.07
C ASP A 326 -4.00 5.64 15.62
N VAL A 327 -4.39 5.46 16.88
CA VAL A 327 -4.29 4.18 17.59
C VAL A 327 -5.53 3.30 17.40
N LEU A 328 -6.67 3.87 17.01
CA LEU A 328 -7.90 3.11 16.82
C LEU A 328 -7.78 1.92 15.84
N PRO A 329 -7.15 2.02 14.66
CA PRO A 329 -6.99 0.87 13.77
C PRO A 329 -6.27 -0.31 14.43
N GLU A 330 -5.26 -0.01 15.25
CA GLU A 330 -4.52 -1.01 16.02
C GLU A 330 -5.37 -1.62 17.13
N VAL A 331 -6.11 -0.78 17.88
CA VAL A 331 -7.04 -1.27 18.89
C VAL A 331 -8.03 -2.25 18.26
N ILE A 332 -8.63 -1.90 17.11
CA ILE A 332 -9.58 -2.78 16.41
C ILE A 332 -8.93 -4.08 15.89
N SER A 333 -7.66 -4.06 15.51
CA SER A 333 -6.97 -5.28 15.07
C SER A 333 -6.63 -6.23 16.24
N GLN A 334 -6.56 -5.70 17.46
CA GLN A 334 -6.14 -6.45 18.65
C GLN A 334 -7.30 -6.82 19.60
N VAL A 335 -8.47 -6.18 19.50
CA VAL A 335 -9.59 -6.50 20.40
C VAL A 335 -9.98 -7.99 20.32
N PRO A 336 -10.29 -8.63 21.46
CA PRO A 336 -10.78 -10.01 21.52
C PRO A 336 -12.08 -10.25 20.74
N LEU A 337 -12.39 -11.54 20.54
CA LEU A 337 -13.59 -12.09 19.88
C LEU A 337 -14.89 -11.78 20.66
N ASP A 338 -15.31 -10.53 20.71
CA ASP A 338 -16.52 -10.06 21.42
C ASP A 338 -17.28 -8.99 20.60
N TYR A 339 -18.47 -8.63 21.08
CA TYR A 339 -19.31 -7.56 20.56
C TYR A 339 -19.23 -6.34 21.47
N TYR A 340 -18.72 -5.24 20.91
CA TYR A 340 -18.47 -4.04 21.67
C TYR A 340 -19.52 -2.98 21.37
N LYS A 341 -20.07 -2.37 22.42
CA LYS A 341 -20.82 -1.10 22.29
C LYS A 341 -19.85 0.04 22.02
N LEU A 342 -20.35 1.11 21.40
CA LEU A 342 -19.58 2.32 21.07
C LEU A 342 -18.74 2.84 22.24
N LYS A 343 -19.39 3.11 23.39
CA LYS A 343 -18.74 3.59 24.62
C LYS A 343 -17.62 2.67 25.12
N ARG A 344 -17.80 1.35 25.01
CA ARG A 344 -16.78 0.37 25.43
C ARG A 344 -15.56 0.43 24.53
N LEU A 345 -15.75 0.53 23.21
CA LEU A 345 -14.63 0.73 22.27
C LEU A 345 -13.90 2.04 22.54
N MET A 346 -14.63 3.15 22.74
CA MET A 346 -14.01 4.44 23.07
C MET A 346 -13.13 4.35 24.31
N GLN A 347 -13.61 3.69 25.37
CA GLN A 347 -12.85 3.51 26.60
C GLN A 347 -11.59 2.67 26.37
N ILE A 348 -11.70 1.56 25.63
CA ILE A 348 -10.53 0.74 25.27
C ILE A 348 -9.52 1.58 24.48
N THR A 349 -9.97 2.37 23.50
CA THR A 349 -9.09 3.24 22.71
C THR A 349 -8.43 4.33 23.54
N ASN A 350 -9.16 4.96 24.46
CA ASN A 350 -8.61 5.99 25.34
C ASN A 350 -7.58 5.40 26.32
N ASN A 351 -7.85 4.22 26.90
CA ASN A 351 -6.89 3.53 27.76
C ASN A 351 -5.60 3.19 26.99
N TYR A 352 -5.75 2.63 25.80
CA TYR A 352 -4.62 2.29 24.93
C TYR A 352 -3.80 3.53 24.53
N LEU A 353 -4.47 4.64 24.21
CA LEU A 353 -3.80 5.92 23.93
C LEU A 353 -3.00 6.43 25.13
N TYR A 354 -3.59 6.36 26.33
CA TYR A 354 -2.92 6.77 27.57
C TYR A 354 -1.63 5.98 27.79
N ASP A 355 -1.69 4.65 27.64
CA ASP A 355 -0.54 3.77 27.81
C ASP A 355 0.59 4.11 26.82
N ILE A 356 0.26 4.38 25.55
CA ILE A 356 1.23 4.82 24.56
C ILE A 356 1.83 6.17 24.92
N LEU A 357 1.02 7.17 25.25
CA LEU A 357 1.53 8.50 25.62
C LEU A 357 2.42 8.42 26.88
N ASN A 358 2.11 7.55 27.82
CA ASN A 358 2.92 7.30 29.00
C ASN A 358 4.27 6.70 28.65
N SER A 359 4.30 5.68 27.80
CA SER A 359 5.56 5.08 27.33
C SER A 359 6.48 6.08 26.59
N LEU A 360 5.89 7.13 26.01
CA LEU A 360 6.62 8.19 25.29
C LEU A 360 6.98 9.40 26.18
N ASN A 361 6.62 9.38 27.47
CA ASN A 361 6.72 10.56 28.36
C ASN A 361 5.95 11.79 27.85
N LEU A 362 4.77 11.56 27.28
CA LEU A 362 3.86 12.56 26.70
C LEU A 362 2.47 12.57 27.37
N ASN A 363 2.36 12.17 28.64
CA ASN A 363 1.08 12.11 29.36
C ASN A 363 0.32 13.44 29.38
N GLN A 364 1.05 14.54 29.46
CA GLN A 364 0.52 15.90 29.55
C GLN A 364 -0.36 16.32 28.37
N ILE A 365 -0.29 15.61 27.24
CA ILE A 365 -1.14 15.88 26.07
C ILE A 365 -2.33 14.92 25.92
N PHE A 366 -2.52 13.97 26.83
CA PHE A 366 -3.61 12.99 26.76
C PHE A 366 -4.98 13.65 26.68
N GLU A 367 -5.25 14.63 27.54
CA GLU A 367 -6.53 15.35 27.58
C GLU A 367 -6.88 16.00 26.23
N LYS A 368 -5.88 16.46 25.46
CA LYS A 368 -6.08 17.05 24.13
C LYS A 368 -6.31 16.00 23.03
N ASN A 369 -5.90 14.76 23.28
CA ASN A 369 -5.77 13.72 22.27
C ASN A 369 -6.73 12.54 22.46
N LYS A 370 -7.43 12.47 23.59
CA LYS A 370 -8.46 11.45 23.89
C LYS A 370 -9.75 11.67 23.08
N ILE A 371 -10.57 10.63 23.01
CA ILE A 371 -11.91 10.70 22.42
C ILE A 371 -12.86 11.28 23.45
N GLU A 372 -13.60 12.31 23.07
CA GLU A 372 -14.68 12.89 23.88
C GLU A 372 -16.05 12.81 23.19
N ASP A 373 -16.07 12.84 21.86
CA ASP A 373 -17.29 12.89 21.04
C ASP A 373 -17.62 11.52 20.43
N GLU A 374 -18.80 10.97 20.76
CA GLU A 374 -19.29 9.69 20.25
C GLU A 374 -19.59 9.70 18.75
N ASP A 375 -20.06 10.81 18.20
CA ASP A 375 -20.45 10.93 16.78
C ASP A 375 -19.21 11.02 15.89
N ILE A 376 -18.20 11.80 16.30
CA ILE A 376 -16.89 11.81 15.62
C ILE A 376 -16.27 10.42 15.66
N PHE A 377 -16.33 9.74 16.80
CA PHE A 377 -15.83 8.37 16.92
C PHE A 377 -16.58 7.41 16.00
N ARG A 378 -17.92 7.50 15.94
CA ARG A 378 -18.77 6.68 15.06
C ARG A 378 -18.44 6.90 13.58
N LEU A 379 -18.17 8.14 13.16
CA LEU A 379 -17.73 8.45 11.80
C LEU A 379 -16.39 7.75 11.48
N ARG A 380 -15.46 7.74 12.43
CA ARG A 380 -14.18 7.03 12.26
C ARG A 380 -14.36 5.51 12.21
N LEU A 381 -15.27 4.94 13.00
CA LEU A 381 -15.57 3.51 12.92
C LEU A 381 -16.14 3.09 11.55
N LYS A 382 -17.02 3.91 10.95
CA LYS A 382 -17.48 3.68 9.56
C LYS A 382 -16.30 3.67 8.58
N TYR A 383 -15.28 4.47 8.82
CA TYR A 383 -14.08 4.48 8.01
C TYR A 383 -13.34 3.12 8.08
N LEU A 384 -13.16 2.58 9.29
CA LEU A 384 -12.51 1.27 9.49
C LEU A 384 -13.33 0.10 8.94
N GLU A 385 -14.66 0.22 9.00
CA GLU A 385 -15.59 -0.75 8.40
C GLU A 385 -15.51 -0.74 6.88
N TYR A 386 -15.59 0.44 6.26
CA TYR A 386 -15.76 0.53 4.81
C TYR A 386 -14.47 0.67 4.02
N GLN A 387 -13.39 1.20 4.58
CA GLN A 387 -12.15 1.44 3.84
C GLN A 387 -11.07 0.41 4.18
N ASP A 388 -10.99 0.01 5.45
CA ASP A 388 -9.90 -0.84 5.92
C ASP A 388 -10.33 -2.31 6.09
N ASP A 389 -11.63 -2.62 6.02
CA ASP A 389 -12.22 -3.95 6.28
C ASP A 389 -11.76 -4.51 7.65
N LEU A 390 -11.61 -3.62 8.64
CA LEU A 390 -11.16 -3.96 9.99
C LEU A 390 -12.30 -4.18 10.95
N LEU A 391 -13.43 -3.50 10.71
CA LEU A 391 -14.56 -3.46 11.62
C LEU A 391 -15.79 -4.03 10.94
N GLY A 392 -16.56 -4.85 11.66
CA GLY A 392 -17.93 -5.18 11.31
C GLY A 392 -18.88 -4.56 12.33
N SER A 393 -20.11 -4.28 11.90
CA SER A 393 -21.15 -3.76 12.77
C SER A 393 -22.50 -4.44 12.54
N PHE A 394 -23.36 -4.41 13.56
CA PHE A 394 -24.77 -4.76 13.46
C PHE A 394 -25.58 -3.98 14.49
N GLN A 395 -26.89 -3.98 14.33
CA GLN A 395 -27.82 -3.39 15.29
C GLN A 395 -28.65 -4.46 15.99
N LYS A 396 -28.83 -4.28 17.29
CA LYS A 396 -29.78 -5.06 18.10
C LYS A 396 -30.82 -4.12 18.69
N ARG A 397 -32.09 -4.48 18.53
CA ARG A 397 -33.18 -3.80 19.25
C ARG A 397 -33.17 -4.26 20.70
N ILE A 398 -33.05 -3.32 21.63
CA ILE A 398 -33.12 -3.55 23.08
C ILE A 398 -34.23 -2.63 23.60
N GLY A 399 -35.41 -3.21 23.85
CA GLY A 399 -36.62 -2.45 24.17
C GLY A 399 -37.08 -1.58 22.99
N SER A 400 -37.20 -0.27 23.22
CA SER A 400 -37.57 0.73 22.21
C SER A 400 -36.36 1.31 21.45
N SER A 401 -35.12 0.96 21.81
CA SER A 401 -33.91 1.53 21.22
C SER A 401 -33.17 0.54 20.32
N ASN A 402 -32.54 1.06 19.26
CA ASN A 402 -31.58 0.30 18.45
C ASN A 402 -30.16 0.60 18.95
N VAL A 403 -29.41 -0.45 19.29
CA VAL A 403 -28.05 -0.34 19.80
C VAL A 403 -27.07 -0.91 18.78
N ASN A 404 -26.06 -0.12 18.40
CA ASN A 404 -24.98 -0.56 17.52
C ASN A 404 -23.96 -1.40 18.31
N PHE A 405 -23.61 -2.54 17.74
CA PHE A 405 -22.53 -3.41 18.20
C PHE A 405 -21.47 -3.52 17.11
N TYR A 406 -20.22 -3.59 17.54
CA TYR A 406 -19.05 -3.62 16.67
C TYR A 406 -18.18 -4.84 17.00
N TYR A 407 -17.47 -5.36 16.01
CA TYR A 407 -16.52 -6.46 16.18
C TYR A 407 -15.36 -6.36 15.19
N SER A 408 -14.21 -6.95 15.53
CA SER A 408 -13.05 -7.02 14.64
C SER A 408 -13.29 -8.01 13.50
N GLN A 409 -13.00 -7.64 12.25
CA GLN A 409 -13.03 -8.57 11.12
C GLN A 409 -11.81 -9.50 11.10
N ILE A 410 -10.71 -9.11 11.77
CA ILE A 410 -9.52 -9.94 11.96
C ILE A 410 -9.82 -11.02 13.00
N ASN A 411 -10.27 -10.59 14.19
CA ASN A 411 -10.68 -11.47 15.28
C ASN A 411 -12.22 -11.57 15.30
N ARG A 412 -12.80 -12.24 14.29
CA ARG A 412 -14.25 -12.31 14.11
C ARG A 412 -14.91 -13.37 15.02
N PRO A 413 -15.93 -13.01 15.82
CA PRO A 413 -16.70 -13.98 16.61
C PRO A 413 -17.32 -15.09 15.74
N LEU A 414 -17.31 -16.32 16.23
CA LEU A 414 -17.66 -17.52 15.45
C LEU A 414 -19.11 -17.57 14.95
N LYS A 415 -20.06 -16.95 15.67
CA LYS A 415 -21.46 -16.87 15.27
C LYS A 415 -21.96 -15.44 15.49
N ILE A 416 -22.43 -14.80 14.43
CA ILE A 416 -23.33 -13.64 14.53
C ILE A 416 -24.72 -14.22 14.80
N PRO A 417 -25.31 -14.00 16.00
CA PRO A 417 -26.63 -14.52 16.30
C PRO A 417 -27.65 -14.15 15.20
N GLU A 418 -28.50 -15.10 14.84
CA GLU A 418 -29.43 -14.92 13.70
C GLU A 418 -30.38 -13.74 13.89
N GLU A 419 -30.73 -13.45 15.14
CA GLU A 419 -31.50 -12.28 15.57
C GLU A 419 -30.85 -10.93 15.21
N TYR A 420 -29.58 -10.91 14.80
CA TYR A 420 -28.81 -9.70 14.46
C TYR A 420 -28.58 -9.51 12.95
N LYS A 421 -29.14 -10.38 12.09
CA LYS A 421 -29.02 -10.30 10.62
C LYS A 421 -29.96 -9.26 9.96
N ARG A 422 -30.48 -8.27 10.68
CA ARG A 422 -31.21 -7.16 10.02
C ARG A 422 -30.20 -6.27 9.29
N LYS A 423 -30.26 -6.30 7.95
CA LYS A 423 -29.54 -5.38 7.06
C LYS A 423 -29.73 -3.94 7.55
N ILE A 424 -28.62 -3.23 7.68
CA ILE A 424 -28.51 -1.86 8.19
C ILE A 424 -29.40 -0.92 7.38
N GLU A 425 -30.31 -0.21 8.07
CA GLU A 425 -30.98 0.98 7.52
C GLU A 425 -30.00 2.16 7.61
N LEU A 426 -29.70 2.77 6.46
CA LEU A 426 -28.83 3.94 6.36
C LEU A 426 -29.55 5.17 6.95
N ILE A 427 -28.98 5.76 8.00
CA ILE A 427 -29.26 7.15 8.42
C ILE A 427 -28.61 8.10 7.42
#